data_AF-A0A945FMS5-F1
#
_entry.id   AF-A0A945FMS5-F1
#
_cell.length_a   1.000
_cell.length_b   1.000
_cell.length_c   1.000
_cell.angle_alpha   90.00
_cell.angle_beta   90.00
_cell.angle_gamma   90.00
#
_symmetry.space_group_name_H-M   'P 1'
#
loop_
_entity.id
_entity.type
_entity.pdbx_description
1 polymer ?
#
loop_
_entity_poly.entity_id
_entity_poly.type
_entity_poly.pdbx_seq_one_letter_code
_entity_poly.pdbx_strand_id
1 'polypeptide(L)'
;MQTNAATTHIIGWDIGGAHLKAAWVSGDSKVRAVYQEPSPLWQGLDKLKQALTKILADLPDQRLLHVITMSGELVDLFADRAEGVVEIIALAQRVLAQQTLLVYAGRQGLISALNVGAEHIDDIASANWLASVTYVAAQLEKGLFVDIGSTTTDISLWHQHQLDVVGYTDFQRLGSDELVYTGMVRTAVMAVTQSVPFAGKEIGVMSEYFATMAD
;
A
#
# COMPACT_ATOMS: atom_id res chain seq x y z
N MET A 1 30.11 -10.16 -29.68
CA MET A 1 29.21 -10.86 -28.74
C MET A 1 28.56 -9.80 -27.87
N GLN A 2 27.33 -9.40 -28.20
CA GLN A 2 26.52 -8.56 -27.32
C GLN A 2 26.04 -9.46 -26.18
N THR A 3 26.46 -9.16 -24.96
CA THR A 3 25.91 -9.75 -23.75
C THR A 3 24.46 -9.31 -23.64
N ASN A 4 23.52 -10.23 -23.88
CA ASN A 4 22.10 -10.04 -23.52
C ASN A 4 22.07 -9.77 -22.01
N ALA A 5 21.89 -8.51 -21.61
CA ALA A 5 21.39 -8.21 -20.28
C ALA A 5 20.00 -8.83 -20.22
N ALA A 6 19.84 -9.94 -19.48
CA ALA A 6 18.54 -10.53 -19.28
C ALA A 6 17.62 -9.44 -18.74
N THR A 7 16.62 -9.06 -19.54
CA THR A 7 15.64 -8.04 -19.18
C THR A 7 14.84 -8.55 -17.99
N THR A 8 15.16 -8.08 -16.79
CA THR A 8 14.53 -8.53 -15.55
C THR A 8 13.05 -8.16 -15.55
N HIS A 9 12.18 -9.15 -15.41
CA HIS A 9 10.76 -8.93 -15.17
C HIS A 9 10.54 -8.66 -13.68
N ILE A 10 9.69 -7.67 -13.38
CA ILE A 10 9.45 -7.20 -12.02
C ILE A 10 7.99 -7.45 -11.67
N ILE A 11 7.74 -7.94 -10.45
CA ILE A 11 6.41 -7.92 -9.85
C ILE A 11 6.44 -7.01 -8.63
N GLY A 12 5.71 -5.90 -8.71
CA GLY A 12 5.42 -5.06 -7.56
C GLY A 12 4.20 -5.59 -6.81
N TRP A 13 4.30 -5.75 -5.50
CA TRP A 13 3.20 -6.18 -4.63
C TRP A 13 2.86 -5.06 -3.63
N ASP A 14 1.59 -4.69 -3.56
CA ASP A 14 1.05 -3.78 -2.54
C ASP A 14 0.21 -4.63 -1.57
N ILE A 15 0.79 -4.91 -0.40
CA ILE A 15 0.18 -5.75 0.64
C ILE A 15 -0.65 -4.86 1.56
N GLY A 16 -1.94 -4.75 1.27
CA GLY A 16 -2.90 -4.01 2.09
C GLY A 16 -3.59 -4.88 3.13
N GLY A 17 -4.33 -4.24 4.05
CA GLY A 17 -5.06 -4.94 5.11
C GLY A 17 -6.31 -5.72 4.66
N ALA A 18 -6.87 -5.37 3.49
CA ALA A 18 -8.09 -5.99 2.94
C ALA A 18 -7.86 -6.69 1.59
N HIS A 19 -6.90 -6.21 0.80
CA HIS A 19 -6.61 -6.71 -0.53
C HIS A 19 -5.11 -6.77 -0.73
N LEU A 20 -4.68 -7.77 -1.50
CA LEU A 20 -3.36 -7.83 -2.10
C LEU A 20 -3.48 -7.34 -3.54
N LYS A 21 -2.61 -6.43 -3.95
CA LYS A 21 -2.49 -6.00 -5.35
C LYS A 21 -1.12 -6.37 -5.88
N ALA A 22 -1.04 -6.65 -7.18
CA ALA A 22 0.24 -6.87 -7.84
C ALA A 22 0.26 -6.27 -9.24
N ALA A 23 1.42 -5.78 -9.68
CA ALA A 23 1.65 -5.31 -11.04
C ALA A 23 2.86 -6.03 -11.64
N TRP A 24 2.64 -6.70 -12.78
CA TRP A 24 3.72 -7.31 -13.55
C TRP A 24 4.24 -6.33 -14.59
N VAL A 25 5.51 -5.97 -14.46
CA VAL A 25 6.24 -5.14 -15.41
C VAL A 25 7.27 -5.99 -16.13
N SER A 26 7.20 -6.06 -17.45
CA SER A 26 8.23 -6.73 -18.25
C SER A 26 9.50 -5.90 -18.33
N GLY A 27 10.62 -6.53 -18.68
CA GLY A 27 11.90 -5.80 -18.73
C GLY A 27 12.03 -4.79 -19.88
N ASP A 28 11.02 -4.61 -20.74
CA ASP A 28 10.84 -3.44 -21.61
C ASP A 28 9.99 -2.32 -20.96
N SER A 29 9.85 -2.34 -19.64
CA SER A 29 9.12 -1.37 -18.80
C SER A 29 7.63 -1.23 -19.13
N LYS A 30 7.01 -2.29 -19.66
CA LYS A 30 5.56 -2.32 -19.93
C LYS A 30 4.82 -3.08 -18.85
N VAL A 31 3.72 -2.50 -18.36
CA VAL A 31 2.76 -3.21 -17.52
C VAL A 31 2.09 -4.29 -18.36
N ARG A 32 2.24 -5.55 -17.96
CA ARG A 32 1.69 -6.73 -18.65
C ARG A 32 0.38 -7.19 -18.03
N ALA A 33 0.31 -7.14 -16.71
CA ALA A 33 -0.88 -7.50 -15.96
C ALA A 33 -0.93 -6.73 -14.64
N VAL A 34 -2.14 -6.51 -14.15
CA VAL A 34 -2.42 -6.02 -12.80
C VAL A 34 -3.41 -6.99 -12.18
N TYR A 35 -3.15 -7.34 -10.93
CA TYR A 35 -3.92 -8.30 -10.16
C TYR A 35 -4.44 -7.65 -8.89
N GLN A 36 -5.62 -8.09 -8.46
CA GLN A 36 -6.16 -7.75 -7.15
C GLN A 36 -6.87 -8.98 -6.61
N GLU A 37 -6.51 -9.37 -5.38
CA GLU A 37 -7.12 -10.49 -4.68
C GLU A 37 -7.61 -10.05 -3.30
N PRO A 38 -8.82 -10.48 -2.89
CA PRO A 38 -9.23 -10.36 -1.49
C PRO A 38 -8.20 -11.01 -0.57
N SER A 39 -7.74 -10.25 0.41
CA SER A 39 -6.78 -10.68 1.42
C SER A 39 -7.13 -9.99 2.74
N PRO A 40 -8.22 -10.40 3.42
CA PRO A 40 -8.61 -9.83 4.71
C PRO A 40 -7.59 -10.24 5.78
N LEU A 41 -6.46 -9.52 5.81
CA LEU A 41 -5.28 -9.89 6.59
C LEU A 41 -5.57 -9.95 8.09
N TRP A 42 -6.49 -9.13 8.57
CA TRP A 42 -6.99 -9.16 9.95
C TRP A 42 -7.58 -10.53 10.39
N GLN A 43 -7.91 -11.41 9.45
CA GLN A 43 -8.38 -12.78 9.74
C GLN A 43 -7.24 -13.81 9.86
N GLY A 44 -6.02 -13.45 9.48
CA GLY A 44 -4.86 -14.32 9.55
C GLY A 44 -3.92 -14.24 8.34
N LEU A 45 -2.64 -14.58 8.59
CA LEU A 45 -1.60 -14.68 7.55
C LEU A 45 -1.91 -15.73 6.47
N ASP A 46 -2.79 -16.71 6.74
CA ASP A 46 -3.23 -17.68 5.74
C ASP A 46 -3.96 -17.01 4.57
N LYS A 47 -4.67 -15.89 4.82
CA LYS A 47 -5.36 -15.12 3.78
C LYS A 47 -4.37 -14.49 2.80
N LEU A 48 -3.33 -13.85 3.32
CA LEU A 48 -2.26 -13.29 2.50
C LEU A 48 -1.50 -14.39 1.73
N LYS A 49 -1.23 -15.53 2.38
CA LYS A 49 -0.60 -16.68 1.72
C LYS A 49 -1.42 -17.18 0.53
N GLN A 50 -2.74 -17.31 0.70
CA GLN A 50 -3.65 -17.75 -0.35
C GLN A 50 -3.68 -16.75 -1.52
N ALA A 51 -3.79 -15.46 -1.23
CA ALA A 51 -3.77 -14.40 -2.24
C ALA A 51 -2.45 -14.37 -3.03
N LEU A 52 -1.30 -14.44 -2.34
CA LEU A 52 0.02 -14.53 -2.97
C LEU A 52 0.11 -15.76 -3.89
N THR A 53 -0.27 -16.94 -3.38
CA THR A 53 -0.20 -18.19 -4.15
C THR A 53 -1.08 -18.15 -5.40
N LYS A 54 -2.27 -17.54 -5.30
CA LYS A 54 -3.21 -17.41 -6.41
C LYS A 54 -2.64 -16.54 -7.52
N ILE A 55 -2.14 -15.34 -7.19
CA ILE A 55 -1.50 -14.46 -8.19
C ILE A 55 -0.27 -15.13 -8.80
N LEU A 56 0.57 -15.78 -7.98
CA LEU A 56 1.76 -16.49 -8.47
C LEU A 56 1.44 -17.58 -9.49
N ALA A 57 0.30 -18.26 -9.36
CA ALA A 57 -0.12 -19.29 -10.31
C ALA A 57 -0.43 -18.73 -11.71
N ASP A 58 -0.75 -17.44 -11.81
CA ASP A 58 -1.05 -16.74 -13.07
C ASP A 58 0.18 -16.01 -13.66
N LEU A 59 1.33 -16.07 -12.98
CA LEU A 59 2.58 -15.47 -13.45
C LEU A 59 3.35 -16.39 -14.41
N PRO A 60 4.15 -15.82 -15.33
CA PRO A 60 4.98 -16.62 -16.22
C PRO A 60 6.03 -17.43 -15.47
N ASP A 61 6.32 -18.64 -15.96
CA ASP A 61 7.41 -19.49 -15.47
C ASP A 61 8.78 -18.96 -15.94
N GLN A 62 9.27 -17.94 -15.24
CA GLN A 62 10.55 -17.30 -15.51
C GLN A 62 11.13 -16.67 -14.23
N ARG A 63 12.37 -16.20 -14.29
CA ARG A 63 12.98 -15.47 -13.17
C ARG A 63 12.33 -14.09 -13.02
N LEU A 64 11.87 -13.79 -11.81
CA LEU A 64 11.17 -12.55 -11.46
C LEU A 64 11.93 -11.84 -10.33
N LEU A 65 11.99 -10.52 -10.39
CA LEU A 65 12.35 -9.67 -9.26
C LEU A 65 11.05 -9.26 -8.56
N HIS A 66 10.90 -9.63 -7.30
CA HIS A 66 9.75 -9.23 -6.50
C HIS A 66 10.10 -7.99 -5.69
N VAL A 67 9.21 -7.02 -5.69
CA VAL A 67 9.31 -5.81 -4.89
C VAL A 67 8.03 -5.67 -4.10
N ILE A 68 8.10 -5.56 -2.78
CA ILE A 68 6.91 -5.40 -1.93
C ILE A 68 6.88 -4.00 -1.31
N THR A 69 5.68 -3.45 -1.18
CA THR A 69 5.32 -2.38 -0.25
C THR A 69 4.10 -2.85 0.55
N MET A 70 3.78 -2.18 1.65
CA MET A 70 2.69 -2.59 2.53
C MET A 70 1.99 -1.42 3.21
N SER A 71 0.72 -1.66 3.50
CA SER A 71 -0.14 -0.87 4.42
C SER A 71 -0.96 -1.79 5.34
N GLY A 72 -0.76 -3.11 5.24
CA GLY A 72 -1.48 -4.13 5.99
C GLY A 72 -0.89 -4.44 7.37
N GLU A 73 0.29 -3.92 7.72
CA GLU A 73 0.96 -4.16 9.00
C GLU A 73 0.21 -3.60 10.21
N LEU A 74 -0.78 -2.71 9.98
CA LEU A 74 -1.60 -2.06 11.00
C LEU A 74 -2.95 -2.75 11.26
N VAL A 75 -3.23 -3.89 10.64
CA VAL A 75 -4.47 -4.62 10.92
C VAL A 75 -4.46 -5.23 12.33
N ASP A 76 -5.66 -5.53 12.85
CA ASP A 76 -5.90 -6.16 14.16
C ASP A 76 -5.47 -7.65 14.22
N LEU A 77 -4.32 -7.99 13.64
CA LEU A 77 -3.69 -9.31 13.69
C LEU A 77 -2.39 -9.29 14.51
N PHE A 78 -1.67 -8.17 14.51
CA PHE A 78 -0.35 -8.04 15.11
C PHE A 78 -0.42 -7.27 16.43
N ALA A 79 0.48 -7.54 17.37
CA ALA A 79 0.57 -6.82 18.63
C ALA A 79 1.02 -5.37 18.42
N ASP A 80 1.89 -5.15 17.45
CA ASP A 80 2.33 -3.82 17.02
C ASP A 80 2.71 -3.79 15.52
N ARG A 81 2.97 -2.57 15.04
CA ARG A 81 3.36 -2.28 13.65
C ARG A 81 4.66 -3.01 13.26
N ALA A 82 5.62 -3.14 14.18
CA ALA A 82 6.91 -3.74 13.87
C ALA A 82 6.77 -5.26 13.66
N GLU A 83 6.00 -5.92 14.51
CA GLU A 83 5.63 -7.33 14.32
C GLU A 83 4.92 -7.54 12.98
N GLY A 84 3.97 -6.66 12.64
CA GLY A 84 3.27 -6.72 11.35
C GLY A 84 4.20 -6.66 10.14
N VAL A 85 5.16 -5.72 10.12
CA VAL A 85 6.16 -5.62 9.05
C VAL A 85 7.00 -6.90 8.97
N VAL A 86 7.51 -7.38 10.11
CA VAL A 86 8.38 -8.56 10.16
C VAL A 86 7.66 -9.81 9.67
N GLU A 87 6.44 -10.07 10.16
CA GLU A 87 5.65 -11.25 9.81
C GLU A 87 5.21 -11.25 8.34
N ILE A 88 4.83 -10.07 7.79
CA ILE A 88 4.50 -9.93 6.37
C ILE A 88 5.72 -10.22 5.49
N ILE A 89 6.88 -9.65 5.81
CA ILE A 89 8.13 -9.90 5.06
C ILE A 89 8.50 -11.38 5.15
N ALA A 90 8.45 -11.98 6.34
CA ALA A 90 8.79 -13.39 6.53
C ALA A 90 7.84 -14.33 5.78
N LEU A 91 6.54 -14.01 5.71
CA LEU A 91 5.60 -14.75 4.87
C LEU A 91 5.91 -14.58 3.38
N ALA A 92 6.12 -13.34 2.92
CA ALA A 92 6.46 -13.05 1.53
C ALA A 92 7.74 -13.78 1.12
N GLN A 93 8.78 -13.76 1.95
CA GLN A 93 10.02 -14.51 1.71
C GLN A 93 9.77 -16.01 1.57
N ARG A 94 8.96 -16.63 2.45
CA ARG A 94 8.65 -18.06 2.37
C ARG A 94 7.89 -18.43 1.10
N VAL A 95 6.93 -17.60 0.69
CA VAL A 95 6.10 -17.86 -0.48
C VAL A 95 6.84 -17.55 -1.79
N LEU A 96 7.73 -16.55 -1.78
CA LEU A 96 8.50 -16.07 -2.93
C LEU A 96 9.93 -16.62 -2.97
N ALA A 97 10.28 -17.58 -2.11
CA ALA A 97 11.64 -17.98 -1.72
C ALA A 97 12.60 -18.34 -2.88
N GLN A 98 12.06 -18.69 -4.05
CA GLN A 98 12.88 -19.02 -5.23
C GLN A 98 13.36 -17.79 -6.00
N GLN A 99 12.95 -16.59 -5.59
CA GLN A 99 13.13 -15.35 -6.32
C GLN A 99 13.75 -14.26 -5.44
N THR A 100 14.35 -13.26 -6.07
CA THR A 100 14.89 -12.10 -5.35
C THR A 100 13.73 -11.24 -4.84
N LEU A 101 13.72 -10.93 -3.54
CA LEU A 101 12.71 -10.09 -2.89
C LEU A 101 13.34 -8.81 -2.33
N LEU A 102 12.86 -7.68 -2.81
CA LEU A 102 13.16 -6.35 -2.28
C LEU A 102 11.93 -5.79 -1.56
N VAL A 103 12.18 -4.99 -0.53
CA VAL A 103 11.17 -4.25 0.24
C VAL A 103 11.38 -2.77 -0.02
N TYR A 104 10.30 -2.06 -0.33
CA TYR A 104 10.31 -0.61 -0.40
C TYR A 104 10.29 -0.03 1.01
N ALA A 105 11.42 0.53 1.43
CA ALA A 105 11.63 1.19 2.71
C ALA A 105 11.63 2.71 2.53
N GLY A 106 10.61 3.23 1.85
CA GLY A 106 10.36 4.66 1.69
C GLY A 106 11.58 5.46 1.25
N ARG A 107 12.06 6.35 2.13
CA ARG A 107 13.22 7.23 1.88
C ARG A 107 14.55 6.49 1.75
N GLN A 108 14.64 5.28 2.31
CA GLN A 108 15.83 4.43 2.20
C GLN A 108 15.83 3.60 0.90
N GLY A 109 14.76 3.68 0.10
CA GLY A 109 14.66 3.05 -1.20
C GLY A 109 14.36 1.55 -1.11
N LEU A 110 14.95 0.76 -2.01
CA LEU A 110 14.74 -0.68 -2.09
C LEU A 110 15.81 -1.44 -1.31
N ILE A 111 15.38 -2.25 -0.35
CA ILE A 111 16.27 -3.03 0.53
C ILE A 111 16.00 -4.51 0.32
N SER A 112 17.04 -5.34 0.32
CA SER A 112 16.86 -6.79 0.33
C SER A 112 16.05 -7.21 1.55
N ALA A 113 15.03 -8.05 1.37
CA ALA A 113 14.25 -8.56 2.50
C ALA A 113 15.10 -9.29 3.56
N LEU A 114 16.28 -9.81 3.17
CA LEU A 114 17.23 -10.45 4.08
C LEU A 114 18.01 -9.45 4.96
N ASN A 115 18.02 -8.18 4.60
CA ASN A 115 18.77 -7.12 5.27
C ASN A 115 17.85 -6.17 6.07
N VAL A 116 16.54 -6.45 6.12
CA VAL A 116 15.60 -5.62 6.88
C VAL A 116 15.83 -5.83 8.38
N GLY A 117 16.43 -4.82 9.02
CA GLY A 117 16.54 -4.66 10.47
C GLY A 117 15.51 -3.68 11.06
N ALA A 118 15.54 -3.53 12.38
CA ALA A 118 14.62 -2.69 13.16
C ALA A 118 14.65 -1.21 12.74
N GLU A 119 15.80 -0.72 12.30
CA GLU A 119 16.04 0.65 11.82
C GLU A 119 15.27 0.99 10.52
N HIS A 120 14.71 -0.01 9.83
CA HIS A 120 13.97 0.19 8.59
C HIS A 120 12.45 0.18 8.79
N ILE A 121 11.96 -0.29 9.94
CA ILE A 121 10.53 -0.57 10.15
C ILE A 121 9.67 0.67 9.90
N ASP A 122 10.08 1.82 10.43
CA ASP A 122 9.33 3.08 10.28
C ASP A 122 9.30 3.61 8.84
N ASP A 123 10.32 3.32 8.03
CA ASP A 123 10.33 3.73 6.61
C ASP A 123 9.66 2.67 5.70
N ILE A 124 9.44 1.43 6.17
CA ILE A 124 8.72 0.37 5.43
C ILE A 124 7.21 0.47 5.66
N ALA A 125 6.80 0.72 6.91
CA ALA A 125 5.41 0.70 7.30
C ALA A 125 4.62 1.82 6.60
N SER A 126 3.50 1.46 5.97
CA SER A 126 2.58 2.37 5.31
C SER A 126 3.26 3.29 4.27
N ALA A 127 4.26 2.76 3.56
CA ALA A 127 5.05 3.50 2.57
C ALA A 127 4.47 3.47 1.15
N ASN A 128 3.32 2.82 0.93
CA ASN A 128 2.70 2.65 -0.38
C ASN A 128 2.34 3.99 -1.06
N TRP A 129 1.88 4.99 -0.31
CA TRP A 129 1.61 6.35 -0.82
C TRP A 129 2.90 7.01 -1.37
N LEU A 130 4.02 6.84 -0.66
CA LEU A 130 5.30 7.46 -0.99
C LEU A 130 5.83 6.90 -2.32
N ALA A 131 5.64 5.61 -2.58
CA ALA A 131 5.99 4.99 -3.86
C ALA A 131 5.24 5.65 -5.03
N SER A 132 3.92 5.81 -4.89
CA SER A 132 3.05 6.40 -5.92
C SER A 132 3.39 7.86 -6.20
N VAL A 133 3.50 8.68 -5.16
CA VAL A 133 3.78 10.12 -5.33
C VAL A 133 5.20 10.35 -5.85
N THR A 134 6.19 9.57 -5.39
CA THR A 134 7.57 9.66 -5.91
C THR A 134 7.63 9.31 -7.40
N TYR A 135 6.88 8.30 -7.83
CA TYR A 135 6.80 7.93 -9.25
C TYR A 135 6.22 9.07 -10.09
N VAL A 136 5.09 9.66 -9.68
CA VAL A 136 4.43 10.74 -10.44
C VAL A 136 5.27 12.02 -10.42
N ALA A 137 5.90 12.37 -9.29
CA ALA A 137 6.79 13.52 -9.17
C ALA A 137 8.02 13.42 -10.09
N ALA A 138 8.51 12.21 -10.38
CA ALA A 138 9.57 12.02 -11.36
C ALA A 138 9.13 12.30 -12.82
N GLN A 139 7.82 12.25 -13.11
CA GLN A 139 7.28 12.46 -14.47
C GLN A 139 6.77 13.89 -14.69
N LEU A 140 6.27 14.53 -13.64
CA LEU A 140 5.62 15.84 -13.72
C LEU A 140 6.35 16.84 -12.82
N GLU A 141 6.53 18.07 -13.31
CA GLU A 141 7.29 19.09 -12.56
C GLU A 141 6.64 19.46 -11.23
N LYS A 142 5.32 19.60 -11.19
CA LYS A 142 4.54 19.96 -10.00
C LYS A 142 3.13 19.41 -10.05
N GLY A 143 2.51 19.25 -8.88
CA GLY A 143 1.11 18.85 -8.79
C GLY A 143 0.64 18.50 -7.37
N LEU A 144 -0.63 18.09 -7.31
CA LEU A 144 -1.30 17.58 -6.11
C LEU A 144 -1.69 16.14 -6.38
N PHE A 145 -1.21 15.23 -5.55
CA PHE A 145 -1.55 13.83 -5.54
C PHE A 145 -2.68 13.62 -4.53
N VAL A 146 -3.75 12.97 -4.97
CA VAL A 146 -4.87 12.58 -4.12
C VAL A 146 -5.19 11.13 -4.42
N ASP A 147 -4.92 10.23 -3.48
CA ASP A 147 -5.28 8.82 -3.54
C ASP A 147 -6.35 8.54 -2.49
N ILE A 148 -7.56 8.24 -2.96
CA ILE A 148 -8.69 7.95 -2.08
C ILE A 148 -8.91 6.44 -2.09
N GLY A 149 -8.45 5.80 -1.03
CA GLY A 149 -8.68 4.39 -0.78
C GLY A 149 -10.07 4.11 -0.19
N SER A 150 -10.26 2.86 0.23
CA SER A 150 -11.50 2.46 0.89
C SER A 150 -11.70 3.16 2.25
N THR A 151 -10.60 3.49 2.94
CA THR A 151 -10.62 3.94 4.34
C THR A 151 -9.97 5.31 4.52
N THR A 152 -8.96 5.62 3.72
CA THR A 152 -8.11 6.80 3.86
C THR A 152 -8.03 7.58 2.56
N THR A 153 -7.69 8.85 2.68
CA THR A 153 -7.28 9.72 1.58
C THR A 153 -5.85 10.19 1.85
N ASP A 154 -4.93 9.85 0.96
CA ASP A 154 -3.56 10.35 0.96
C ASP A 154 -3.48 11.61 0.08
N ILE A 155 -2.97 12.70 0.64
CA ILE A 155 -2.82 13.99 -0.03
C ILE A 155 -1.34 14.37 0.02
N SER A 156 -0.75 14.68 -1.13
CA SER A 156 0.67 15.07 -1.18
C SER A 156 0.93 16.05 -2.30
N LEU A 157 1.76 17.05 -2.03
CA LEU A 157 2.21 18.01 -3.02
C LEU A 157 3.59 17.64 -3.53
N TRP A 158 3.89 18.07 -4.76
CA TRP A 158 5.26 18.10 -5.24
C TRP A 158 5.50 19.33 -6.11
N HIS A 159 6.74 19.79 -6.11
CA HIS A 159 7.20 20.91 -6.92
C HIS A 159 8.67 20.70 -7.30
N GLN A 160 9.05 21.06 -8.53
CA GLN A 160 10.39 20.83 -9.08
C GLN A 160 10.85 19.37 -8.92
N HIS A 161 9.94 18.41 -9.18
CA HIS A 161 10.18 16.97 -9.02
C HIS A 161 10.55 16.52 -7.58
N GLN A 162 10.32 17.37 -6.58
CA GLN A 162 10.56 17.07 -5.17
C GLN A 162 9.24 17.10 -4.40
N LEU A 163 9.06 16.14 -3.49
CA LEU A 163 7.90 16.09 -2.62
C LEU A 163 7.94 17.26 -1.64
N ASP A 164 6.81 17.97 -1.55
CA ASP A 164 6.57 19.03 -0.59
C ASP A 164 5.62 18.45 0.47
N VAL A 165 6.18 17.62 1.36
CA VAL A 165 5.46 16.93 2.42
C VAL A 165 6.00 17.32 3.80
N VAL A 166 5.09 17.45 4.75
CA VAL A 166 5.37 17.79 6.16
C VAL A 166 5.74 16.52 6.94
N GLY A 167 5.03 15.42 6.69
CA GLY A 167 5.17 14.17 7.42
C GLY A 167 5.55 12.98 6.55
N TYR A 168 6.35 12.07 7.11
CA TYR A 168 6.65 10.77 6.48
C TYR A 168 6.01 9.60 7.22
N THR A 169 5.65 9.78 8.49
CA THR A 169 4.90 8.78 9.27
C THR A 169 3.41 9.11 9.29
N ASP A 170 2.55 8.11 9.47
CA ASP A 170 1.10 8.34 9.57
C ASP A 170 0.76 9.36 10.65
N PHE A 171 1.47 9.34 11.78
CA PHE A 171 1.28 10.31 12.86
C PHE A 171 1.53 11.75 12.39
N GLN A 172 2.62 11.99 11.67
CA GLN A 172 2.94 13.32 11.15
C GLN A 172 1.95 13.75 10.06
N ARG A 173 1.58 12.82 9.19
CA ARG A 173 0.65 13.07 8.08
C ARG A 173 -0.78 13.34 8.56
N LEU A 174 -1.23 12.64 9.60
CA LEU A 174 -2.48 12.94 10.31
C LEU A 174 -2.45 14.35 10.92
N GLY A 175 -1.31 14.77 11.50
CA GLY A 175 -1.17 16.09 12.11
C GLY A 175 -1.06 17.25 11.11
N SER A 176 -0.87 16.96 9.82
CA SER A 176 -0.70 17.94 8.74
C SER A 176 -1.79 17.85 7.66
N ASP A 177 -2.80 17.01 7.87
CA ASP A 177 -3.89 16.73 6.91
C ASP A 177 -3.42 16.12 5.56
N GLU A 178 -2.20 15.57 5.52
CA GLU A 178 -1.65 14.81 4.39
C GLU A 178 -2.15 13.35 4.35
N LEU A 179 -2.73 12.89 5.46
CA LEU A 179 -3.47 11.64 5.60
C LEU A 179 -4.79 11.93 6.30
N VAL A 180 -5.90 11.76 5.58
CA VAL A 180 -7.25 11.94 6.12
C VAL A 180 -7.91 10.58 6.27
N TYR A 181 -8.46 10.27 7.45
CA TYR A 181 -9.15 8.99 7.74
C TYR A 181 -10.60 8.94 7.20
N THR A 182 -10.76 9.39 5.97
CA THR A 182 -11.99 9.33 5.20
C THR A 182 -11.66 8.72 3.84
N GLY A 183 -12.31 7.62 3.51
CA GLY A 183 -12.21 6.96 2.21
C GLY A 183 -13.59 6.74 1.60
N MET A 184 -13.63 6.16 0.41
CA MET A 184 -14.87 6.04 -0.37
C MET A 184 -15.78 4.88 0.05
N VAL A 185 -15.32 3.95 0.90
CA VAL A 185 -16.05 2.68 1.10
C VAL A 185 -16.32 2.36 2.56
N ARG A 186 -15.28 2.30 3.39
CA ARG A 186 -15.36 1.72 4.75
C ARG A 186 -15.64 2.75 5.84
N THR A 187 -15.41 4.03 5.56
CA THR A 187 -15.60 5.10 6.54
C THR A 187 -17.07 5.14 6.96
N ALA A 188 -17.33 5.09 8.27
CA ALA A 188 -18.67 5.18 8.81
C ALA A 188 -19.25 6.57 8.54
N VAL A 189 -20.50 6.68 8.09
CA VAL A 189 -21.13 8.00 7.84
C VAL A 189 -21.11 8.87 9.10
N MET A 190 -21.33 8.25 10.27
CA MET A 190 -21.27 8.93 11.58
C MET A 190 -19.89 9.50 11.93
N ALA A 191 -18.82 9.07 11.26
CA ALA A 191 -17.47 9.63 11.43
C ALA A 191 -17.25 10.87 10.55
N VAL A 192 -18.06 11.07 9.51
CA VAL A 192 -17.93 12.17 8.55
C VAL A 192 -18.76 13.39 8.97
N THR A 193 -19.97 13.17 9.48
CA THR A 193 -20.85 14.25 9.94
C THR A 193 -21.68 13.83 11.16
N GLN A 194 -22.05 14.82 11.98
CA GLN A 194 -22.89 14.64 13.18
C GLN A 194 -24.36 15.04 12.96
N SER A 195 -24.69 15.76 11.88
CA SER A 195 -26.06 16.08 11.49
C SER A 195 -26.24 16.13 9.97
N VAL A 196 -27.49 16.00 9.53
CA VAL A 196 -27.88 16.14 8.12
C VAL A 196 -29.19 16.92 7.98
N PRO A 197 -29.37 17.69 6.89
CA PRO A 197 -30.65 18.32 6.59
C PRO A 197 -31.66 17.26 6.12
N PHE A 198 -32.76 17.11 6.85
CA PHE A 198 -33.86 16.21 6.50
C PHE A 198 -35.22 16.89 6.74
N ALA A 199 -36.06 16.92 5.70
CA ALA A 199 -37.39 17.56 5.73
C ALA A 199 -37.38 19.00 6.30
N GLY A 200 -36.38 19.80 5.92
CA GLY A 200 -36.24 21.20 6.33
C GLY A 200 -35.77 21.41 7.77
N LYS A 201 -35.29 20.36 8.45
CA LYS A 201 -34.70 20.43 9.79
C LYS A 201 -33.32 19.78 9.80
N GLU A 202 -32.42 20.29 10.63
CA GLU A 202 -31.18 19.60 10.97
C GLU A 202 -31.49 18.44 11.94
N ILE A 203 -31.12 17.22 11.56
CA ILE A 203 -31.34 16.01 12.35
C ILE A 203 -29.98 15.37 12.65
N GLY A 204 -29.76 14.96 13.90
CA GLY A 204 -28.54 14.27 14.31
C GLY A 204 -28.42 12.88 13.66
N VAL A 205 -27.20 12.50 13.31
CA VAL A 205 -26.88 11.16 12.81
C VAL A 205 -26.81 10.18 13.98
N MET A 206 -27.34 8.96 13.80
CA MET A 206 -27.21 7.89 14.80
C MET A 206 -25.74 7.49 14.96
N SER A 207 -25.27 7.35 16.21
CA SER A 207 -23.91 6.88 16.53
C SER A 207 -23.77 5.36 16.48
N GLU A 208 -24.40 4.74 15.47
CA GLU A 208 -24.38 3.29 15.23
C GLU A 208 -23.86 3.01 13.81
N TYR A 209 -23.14 1.91 13.65
CA TYR A 209 -22.54 1.53 12.36
C TYR A 209 -23.58 0.91 11.41
N PHE A 210 -24.52 1.74 10.94
CA PHE A 210 -25.56 1.33 9.99
C PHE A 210 -25.20 1.60 8.52
N ALA A 211 -24.40 2.62 8.27
CA ALA A 211 -24.06 3.05 6.93
C ALA A 211 -22.59 3.48 6.83
N THR A 212 -22.05 3.32 5.64
CA THR A 212 -20.68 3.64 5.25
C THR A 212 -20.69 4.57 4.05
N MET A 213 -19.53 5.10 3.69
CA MET A 213 -19.40 5.93 2.48
C MET A 213 -19.68 5.17 1.16
N ALA A 214 -19.81 3.84 1.20
CA ALA A 214 -20.21 3.04 0.04
C ALA A 214 -21.71 3.06 -0.27
N ASP A 215 -22.56 3.41 0.70
CA ASP A 215 -24.03 3.42 0.59
C ASP A 215 -24.56 4.71 -0.08
#